data_AF-A0A2V8PVN1-F1
#
_entry.id   AF-A0A2V8PVN1-F1
#
_cell.length_a   1.000
_cell.length_b   1.000
_cell.length_c   1.000
_cell.angle_alpha   90.00
_cell.angle_beta   90.00
_cell.angle_gamma   90.00
#
_symmetry.space_group_name_H-M   'P 1'
#
loop_
_entity.id
_entity.type
_entity.pdbx_description
1 polymer ?
#
loop_
_entity_poly.entity_id
_entity_poly.type
_entity_poly.pdbx_seq_one_letter_code
_entity_poly.pdbx_strand_id
1 'polypeptide(L)'
;MIPSSNGTAIAGATGTDLGNVGRNVLRGPRQTNVDFSVIKRFPFGESRNIEFRAEFFNLFNHVNLANPISNFNAVLSSGGSIDTNTGRIINPGDFGRVTSTSNNPRLIQVAVKINF
;
A
#
# COMPACT_ATOMS: atom_id res chain seq x y z
N MET A 1 -16.75 10.77 -21.03
CA MET A 1 -16.84 10.81 -22.51
C MET A 1 -16.03 9.64 -23.03
N ILE A 2 -16.70 8.68 -23.67
CA ILE A 2 -16.14 7.43 -24.20
C ILE A 2 -15.83 7.66 -25.68
N PRO A 3 -14.65 7.24 -26.16
CA PRO A 3 -14.48 6.74 -27.53
C PRO A 3 -14.01 5.28 -27.46
N SER A 4 -14.65 4.24 -28.00
CA SER A 4 -15.29 4.10 -29.31
C SER A 4 -14.41 4.59 -30.47
N SER A 5 -13.28 3.94 -30.69
CA SER A 5 -12.82 3.67 -32.04
C SER A 5 -12.07 2.34 -32.04
N ASN A 6 -12.40 1.47 -32.99
CA ASN A 6 -11.63 0.29 -33.36
C ASN A 6 -10.27 0.67 -33.97
N GLY A 7 -9.60 1.69 -33.43
CA GLY A 7 -8.27 2.11 -33.84
C GLY A 7 -7.25 1.38 -32.99
N THR A 8 -6.43 0.56 -33.63
CA THR A 8 -5.07 0.28 -33.14
C THR A 8 -4.48 1.61 -32.66
N ALA A 9 -4.22 1.73 -31.36
CA ALA A 9 -3.54 2.89 -30.81
C ALA A 9 -2.10 2.87 -31.34
N ILE A 10 -1.88 3.49 -32.50
CA ILE A 10 -0.54 3.76 -33.01
C ILE A 10 -0.13 5.06 -32.34
N ALA A 11 0.85 4.97 -31.43
CA ALA A 11 1.43 6.14 -30.79
C ALA A 11 1.89 7.13 -31.87
N GLY A 12 1.32 8.35 -31.88
CA GLY A 12 1.95 9.47 -32.58
C GLY A 12 3.35 9.72 -32.02
N ALA A 13 4.23 10.31 -32.81
CA ALA A 13 5.67 10.49 -32.53
C ALA A 13 6.02 11.13 -31.16
N THR A 14 5.04 11.66 -30.44
CA THR A 14 5.15 12.28 -29.12
C THR A 14 4.88 11.34 -27.93
N GLY A 15 4.44 10.08 -28.15
CA GLY A 15 4.40 9.04 -27.12
C GLY A 15 3.43 9.27 -25.95
N THR A 16 2.29 9.95 -26.15
CA THR A 16 1.37 10.35 -25.06
C THR A 16 0.10 9.50 -24.91
N ASP A 17 -0.16 8.53 -25.79
CA ASP A 17 -1.40 7.74 -25.73
C ASP A 17 -1.23 6.44 -24.93
N LEU A 18 -1.79 6.43 -23.71
CA LEU A 18 -1.93 5.24 -22.86
C LEU A 18 -3.12 4.36 -23.30
N GLY A 19 -3.24 4.05 -24.60
CA GLY A 19 -4.30 3.19 -25.13
C GLY A 19 -5.73 3.60 -24.69
N ASN A 20 -6.65 2.62 -24.54
CA ASN A 20 -8.03 2.87 -24.12
C ASN A 20 -8.24 2.81 -22.59
N VAL A 21 -7.16 2.84 -21.80
CA VAL A 21 -7.24 2.67 -20.34
C VAL A 21 -7.73 3.97 -19.72
N GLY A 22 -8.84 3.88 -18.97
CA GLY A 22 -9.40 5.02 -18.25
C GLY A 22 -8.47 5.59 -17.17
N ARG A 23 -8.70 6.85 -16.80
CA ARG A 23 -8.02 7.47 -15.65
C ARG A 23 -8.41 6.74 -14.35
N ASN A 24 -7.44 6.51 -13.46
CA ASN A 24 -7.65 5.90 -12.14
C ASN A 24 -8.23 4.46 -12.18
N VAL A 25 -7.89 3.68 -13.21
CA VAL A 25 -8.32 2.27 -13.32
C VAL A 25 -7.66 1.37 -12.27
N LEU A 26 -6.41 1.65 -11.89
CA LEU A 26 -5.74 0.94 -10.81
C LEU A 26 -6.26 1.44 -9.45
N ARG A 27 -6.88 0.55 -8.69
CA ARG A 27 -7.40 0.82 -7.34
C ARG A 27 -6.80 -0.13 -6.34
N GLY A 28 -6.37 0.41 -5.20
CA GLY A 28 -5.87 -0.37 -4.09
C GLY A 28 -6.97 -1.21 -3.42
N PRO A 29 -6.59 -2.30 -2.75
CA PRO A 29 -7.50 -3.05 -1.90
C PRO A 29 -7.92 -2.23 -0.68
N ARG A 30 -9.03 -2.62 -0.05
CA ARG A 30 -9.48 -2.01 1.19
C ARG A 30 -8.45 -2.25 2.30
N GLN A 31 -8.16 -1.21 3.07
CA GLN A 31 -7.28 -1.29 4.23
C GLN A 31 -8.08 -1.16 5.52
N THR A 32 -7.74 -1.98 6.51
CA THR A 32 -8.24 -1.88 7.88
C THR A 32 -7.10 -2.10 8.86
N ASN A 33 -6.85 -1.10 9.72
CA ASN A 33 -5.86 -1.18 10.77
C ASN A 33 -6.51 -0.74 12.09
N VAL A 34 -6.25 -1.50 13.15
CA VAL A 34 -6.78 -1.20 14.49
C VAL A 34 -5.60 -1.22 15.45
N ASP A 35 -5.31 -0.06 16.04
CA ASP A 35 -4.29 0.10 17.06
C ASP A 35 -4.96 0.29 18.42
N PHE A 36 -4.40 -0.31 19.46
CA PHE A 36 -4.98 -0.36 20.79
C PHE A 36 -3.95 -0.09 21.87
N SER A 37 -4.31 0.72 22.86
CA SER A 37 -3.47 1.01 24.01
C SER A 37 -4.29 0.90 25.28
N VAL A 38 -3.70 0.27 26.30
CA VAL A 38 -4.27 0.19 27.64
C VAL A 38 -3.24 0.68 28.65
N ILE A 39 -3.68 1.57 29.52
CA ILE A 39 -2.87 2.14 30.59
C ILE A 39 -3.61 1.94 31.91
N LYS A 40 -2.93 1.35 32.90
CA LYS A 40 -3.46 1.20 34.26
C LYS A 40 -2.47 1.78 35.27
N ARG A 41 -2.98 2.66 36.13
CA ARG A 41 -2.25 3.18 37.28
C ARG A 41 -2.64 2.42 38.54
N PHE A 42 -1.63 1.95 39.25
CA PHE A 42 -1.75 1.34 40.57
C PHE A 42 -1.19 2.33 41.58
N PRO A 43 -2.04 3.02 42.38
CA PRO A 43 -1.56 3.87 43.44
C PRO A 43 -0.85 3.03 44.51
N PHE A 44 0.27 3.53 45.02
CA PHE A 44 0.95 2.95 46.18
C PHE A 44 1.41 4.08 47.10
N GLY A 45 0.81 4.15 48.30
CA GLY A 45 1.00 5.29 49.21
C GLY A 45 0.25 6.55 48.78
N GLU A 46 0.57 7.68 49.41
CA GLU A 46 -0.21 8.92 49.32
C GLU A 46 0.10 9.75 48.07
N SER A 47 1.34 9.69 47.55
CA SER A 47 1.77 10.50 46.40
C SER A 47 2.33 9.71 45.21
N ARG A 48 2.49 8.39 45.34
CA ARG A 48 3.20 7.56 44.34
C ARG A 48 2.27 6.61 43.61
N ASN A 49 2.61 6.28 42.36
CA ASN A 49 1.88 5.28 41.58
C ASN A 49 2.77 4.59 40.53
N ILE A 50 2.42 3.34 40.20
CA ILE A 50 3.01 2.59 39.09
C ILE A 50 2.04 2.62 37.92
N GLU A 51 2.50 3.08 36.76
CA GLU A 51 1.74 3.03 35.51
C GLU A 51 2.25 1.87 34.66
N PHE A 52 1.36 0.92 34.36
CA PHE A 52 1.59 -0.12 33.36
C PHE A 52 0.91 0.29 32.06
N ARG A 53 1.65 0.20 30.96
CA ARG A 53 1.17 0.49 29.61
C ARG A 53 1.44 -0.70 28.71
N ALA A 54 0.43 -1.09 27.95
CA ALA A 54 0.58 -2.04 26.85
C ALA A 54 -0.04 -1.43 25.58
N GLU A 55 0.73 -1.46 24.50
CA GLU A 55 0.37 -0.91 23.19
C GLU A 55 0.45 -2.03 22.14
N PHE A 56 -0.61 -2.17 21.36
CA PHE A 56 -0.78 -3.15 20.31
C PHE A 56 -0.99 -2.40 19.01
N PHE A 57 0.02 -2.36 18.15
CA PHE A 57 -0.10 -1.87 16.79
C PHE A 57 -0.51 -3.03 15.90
N ASN A 58 -1.53 -2.84 15.07
CA ASN A 58 -2.19 -3.91 14.33
C ASN A 58 -2.72 -5.02 15.27
N LEU A 59 -3.66 -4.65 16.15
CA LEU A 59 -4.25 -5.50 17.19
C LEU A 59 -4.71 -6.86 16.66
N PHE A 60 -5.41 -6.87 15.53
CA PHE A 60 -5.95 -8.08 14.90
C PHE A 60 -4.95 -8.81 13.98
N ASN A 61 -3.71 -8.32 13.87
CA ASN A 61 -2.70 -8.83 12.95
C ASN A 61 -3.23 -8.95 11.50
N HIS A 62 -4.00 -7.95 11.06
CA HIS A 62 -4.56 -7.88 9.71
C HIS A 62 -3.50 -7.34 8.74
N VAL A 63 -3.30 -8.06 7.63
CA VAL A 63 -2.35 -7.64 6.59
C VAL A 63 -3.04 -6.62 5.68
N ASN A 64 -2.50 -5.41 5.64
CA ASN A 64 -2.93 -4.41 4.66
C ASN A 64 -2.00 -4.49 3.45
N LEU A 65 -2.57 -4.82 2.30
CA LEU A 65 -1.85 -4.84 1.04
C LEU A 65 -1.60 -3.41 0.53
N ALA A 66 -0.49 -3.19 -0.17
CA ALA A 66 -0.16 -1.91 -0.78
C ALA A 66 -0.99 -1.67 -2.06
N ASN A 67 -0.81 -0.49 -2.64
CA ASN A 67 -1.42 -0.18 -3.93
C ASN A 67 -0.73 -0.96 -5.08
N PRO A 68 -1.47 -1.26 -6.16
CA PRO A 68 -0.88 -1.82 -7.37
C PRO A 68 0.22 -0.92 -7.93
N ILE A 69 1.26 -1.52 -8.52
CA ILE A 69 2.35 -0.77 -9.14
C ILE A 69 1.82 -0.05 -10.38
N SER A 70 1.79 1.28 -10.33
CA SER A 70 1.29 2.13 -11.43
C SER A 70 2.41 2.79 -12.25
N ASN A 71 3.68 2.48 -11.96
CA ASN A 71 4.82 3.01 -12.70
C ASN A 71 5.13 2.11 -13.90
N PHE A 72 5.17 2.69 -15.10
CA PHE A 72 5.47 1.98 -16.33
C PHE A 72 6.91 1.41 -16.37
N ASN A 73 7.86 2.01 -15.65
CA ASN A 73 9.22 1.47 -15.53
C ASN A 73 9.23 0.06 -14.92
N ALA A 74 8.21 -0.28 -14.12
CA ALA A 74 8.07 -1.60 -13.53
C ALA A 74 7.94 -2.71 -14.58
N VAL A 75 7.40 -2.41 -15.77
CA VAL A 75 7.23 -3.40 -16.85
C VAL A 75 8.58 -4.01 -17.22
N LEU A 76 9.57 -3.17 -17.55
CA LEU A 76 10.88 -3.66 -17.98
C LEU A 76 11.73 -4.14 -16.81
N SER A 77 11.65 -3.50 -15.65
CA SER A 77 12.46 -3.87 -14.48
C SER A 77 12.05 -5.19 -13.83
N SER A 78 10.87 -5.72 -14.15
CA SER A 78 10.34 -6.98 -13.61
C SER A 78 10.23 -8.09 -14.67
N GLY A 79 11.02 -8.00 -15.76
CA GLY A 79 11.07 -9.03 -16.81
C GLY A 79 9.89 -9.02 -17.78
N GLY A 80 9.07 -7.96 -17.76
CA GLY A 80 8.09 -7.67 -18.80
C GLY A 80 8.74 -7.16 -20.08
N SER A 81 7.92 -6.90 -21.10
CA SER A 81 8.38 -6.45 -22.41
C SER A 81 7.40 -5.49 -23.06
N ILE A 82 7.95 -4.55 -23.84
CA ILE A 82 7.23 -3.54 -24.60
C ILE A 82 7.64 -3.67 -26.06
N ASP A 83 6.67 -3.59 -26.95
CA ASP A 83 6.90 -3.51 -28.39
C ASP A 83 7.58 -2.17 -28.72
N THR A 84 8.81 -2.22 -29.22
CA THR A 84 9.60 -1.01 -29.54
C THR A 84 9.02 -0.22 -30.72
N ASN A 85 8.20 -0.84 -31.56
CA ASN A 85 7.61 -0.19 -32.73
C ASN A 85 6.27 0.46 -32.40
N THR A 86 5.50 -0.11 -31.46
CA THR A 86 4.14 0.36 -31.14
C THR A 86 4.01 0.97 -29.74
N GLY A 87 5.01 0.81 -28.87
CA GLY A 87 4.95 1.24 -27.47
C GLY A 87 3.99 0.39 -26.60
N ARG A 88 3.40 -0.67 -27.15
CA ARG A 88 2.43 -1.52 -26.46
C ARG A 88 3.13 -2.47 -25.48
N ILE A 89 2.59 -2.60 -24.27
CA ILE A 89 2.98 -3.67 -23.35
C ILE A 89 2.63 -5.03 -23.97
N ILE A 90 3.64 -5.89 -24.16
CA ILE A 90 3.49 -7.28 -24.61
C ILE A 90 3.37 -8.19 -23.38
N ASN A 91 4.23 -7.99 -22.39
CA ASN A 91 4.19 -8.65 -21.08
C ASN A 91 4.26 -7.57 -19.99
N PRO A 92 3.27 -7.45 -19.09
CA PRO A 92 3.20 -6.38 -18.11
C PRO A 92 4.23 -6.47 -16.97
N GLY A 93 4.85 -7.63 -16.76
CA GLY A 93 5.66 -7.86 -15.56
C GLY A 93 4.83 -7.60 -14.29
N ASP A 94 5.32 -6.71 -13.43
CA ASP A 94 4.68 -6.28 -12.18
C ASP A 94 3.73 -5.08 -12.33
N PHE A 95 3.64 -4.45 -13.51
CA PHE A 95 2.72 -3.35 -13.72
C PHE A 95 1.26 -3.78 -13.45
N GLY A 96 0.55 -3.00 -12.64
CA GLY A 96 -0.81 -3.28 -12.21
C GLY A 96 -0.94 -4.38 -11.15
N ARG A 97 0.16 -4.96 -10.67
CA ARG A 97 0.14 -6.00 -9.61
C ARG A 97 0.42 -5.40 -8.24
N VAL A 98 -0.13 -6.04 -7.21
CA VAL A 98 0.20 -5.75 -5.81
C VAL A 98 1.22 -6.77 -5.34
N THR A 99 2.42 -6.32 -5.01
CA THR A 99 3.56 -7.19 -4.63
C THR A 99 4.10 -6.90 -3.23
N SER A 100 3.49 -5.96 -2.50
CA SER A 100 3.93 -5.55 -1.17
C SER A 100 2.78 -5.29 -0.21
N THR A 101 3.12 -5.23 1.08
CA THR A 101 2.21 -4.81 2.15
C THR A 101 2.46 -3.34 2.50
N SER A 102 1.42 -2.68 3.02
CA SER A 102 1.45 -1.27 3.40
C SER A 102 1.70 -1.04 4.89
N ASN A 103 1.59 -2.09 5.71
CA ASN A 103 1.77 -2.02 7.16
C ASN A 103 2.71 -3.11 7.68
N ASN A 104 3.22 -2.89 8.89
CA ASN A 104 4.00 -3.88 9.63
C ASN A 104 3.09 -4.98 10.20
N PRO A 105 3.65 -6.18 10.42
CA PRO A 105 3.03 -7.18 11.30
C PRO A 105 2.80 -6.62 12.70
N ARG A 106 1.94 -7.29 13.48
CA ARG A 106 1.59 -6.84 14.84
C ARG A 106 2.82 -6.58 15.69
N LEU A 107 2.88 -5.38 16.27
CA LEU A 107 3.90 -4.96 17.22
C LEU A 107 3.24 -4.76 18.59
N ILE A 108 3.83 -5.36 19.62
CA ILE A 108 3.37 -5.20 21.00
C ILE A 108 4.50 -4.54 21.79
N GLN A 109 4.17 -3.45 22.48
CA GLN A 109 5.07 -2.74 23.36
C GLN A 109 4.51 -2.73 24.77
N VAL A 110 5.38 -2.94 25.74
CA VAL A 110 5.04 -2.92 27.16
C VAL A 110 5.99 -1.97 27.87
N ALA A 111 5.44 -1.10 28.70
CA ALA A 111 6.20 -0.16 29.50
C ALA A 111 5.69 -0.12 30.94
N VAL A 112 6.61 0.12 31.85
CA VAL A 112 6.34 0.38 33.27
C VAL A 112 6.96 1.71 33.63
N LYS A 113 6.18 2.58 34.27
CA LYS A 113 6.65 3.88 34.77
C LYS A 113 6.33 4.01 36.26
N ILE A 114 7.31 4.46 37.03
CA ILE A 114 7.14 4.83 38.44
C ILE A 114 7.01 6.35 38.52
N ASN A 115 5.94 6.82 39.15
CA ASN A 115 5.71 8.23 39.44
C ASN A 115 5.90 8.45 40.95
N PHE A 116 6.74 9.42 41.32
CA PHE A 116 7.11 9.75 42.70
C PHE A 116 6.99 11.25 42.98
#